data_AF-A0AAU5XJB1-F1
#
_entry.id   AF-A0AAU5XJB1-F1
#
_cell.length_a   1.000
_cell.length_b   1.000
_cell.length_c   1.000
_cell.angle_alpha   90.00
_cell.angle_beta   90.00
_cell.angle_gamma   90.00
#
_symmetry.space_group_name_H-M   'P 1'
#
loop_
_entity.id
_entity.type
_entity.pdbx_description
1 polymer ?
#
loop_
_entity_poly.entity_id
_entity_poly.type
_entity_poly.pdbx_seq_one_letter_code
_entity_poly.pdbx_strand_id
1 'polypeptide(L)'
;MSSTSTETSFLVTEVRDHAYRDGLLVSGKTLAGKVQPGMVLRDEARAQTRVIQLEFLSPRDVRLGEVTFLVERTTPSPARPDFVLTEVPANALDLRTWGLSADPKKRLWAASNWRTPAELLAQLAEDADRGVQAWALRNPSTPPEKLVQAAGNRNLRDHVAGNRSTPGDVLAQLANDDTVMVRAHVADNQSTPAQALERLVQDPNPLVSERALTTLDQRRQELKDE
;
A
#
# COMPACT_ATOMS: atom_id res chain seq x y z
N MET A 1 -10.55 -28.45 -12.29
CA MET A 1 -11.12 -27.47 -13.24
C MET A 1 -10.13 -26.33 -13.33
N SER A 2 -9.43 -26.23 -14.46
CA SER A 2 -8.32 -25.29 -14.66
C SER A 2 -8.87 -23.87 -14.81
N SER A 3 -8.68 -23.04 -13.78
CA SER A 3 -8.90 -21.61 -13.87
C SER A 3 -7.78 -21.00 -14.71
N THR A 4 -8.00 -20.87 -16.02
CA THR A 4 -7.15 -20.06 -16.88
C THR A 4 -7.25 -18.62 -16.39
N SER A 5 -6.26 -18.16 -15.63
CA SER A 5 -6.11 -16.76 -15.27
C SER A 5 -5.83 -15.98 -16.55
N THR A 6 -6.86 -15.41 -17.15
CA THR A 6 -6.72 -14.61 -18.38
C THR A 6 -5.87 -13.38 -18.06
N GLU A 7 -4.68 -13.30 -18.65
CA GLU A 7 -3.75 -12.17 -18.50
C GLU A 7 -4.49 -10.87 -18.84
N THR A 8 -4.55 -9.93 -17.90
CA THR A 8 -5.36 -8.71 -18.09
C THR A 8 -4.70 -7.80 -19.12
N SER A 9 -5.48 -7.28 -20.07
CA SER A 9 -5.02 -6.28 -21.04
C SER A 9 -6.00 -5.13 -21.10
N PHE A 10 -5.47 -3.91 -21.13
CA PHE A 10 -6.22 -2.68 -21.01
C PHE A 10 -5.73 -1.65 -22.03
N LEU A 11 -6.63 -1.18 -22.89
CA LEU A 11 -6.34 -0.09 -23.83
C LEU A 11 -6.61 1.24 -23.16
N VAL A 12 -5.59 2.08 -23.07
CA VAL A 12 -5.69 3.43 -22.52
C VAL A 12 -6.29 4.36 -23.57
N THR A 13 -7.39 5.03 -23.24
CA THR A 13 -8.02 6.05 -24.11
C THR A 13 -7.70 7.46 -23.65
N GLU A 14 -7.63 7.67 -22.34
CA GLU A 14 -7.40 8.99 -21.75
C GLU A 14 -6.53 8.89 -20.50
N VAL A 15 -5.63 9.86 -20.35
CA VAL A 15 -4.79 10.00 -19.17
C VAL A 15 -4.90 11.43 -18.66
N ARG A 16 -5.31 11.59 -17.40
CA ARG A 16 -5.43 12.89 -16.74
C ARG A 16 -4.56 12.93 -15.50
N ASP A 17 -4.06 14.11 -15.19
CA ASP A 17 -3.31 14.33 -13.97
C ASP A 17 -4.28 14.38 -12.77
N HIS A 18 -4.03 13.57 -11.74
CA HIS A 18 -4.80 13.64 -10.50
C HIS A 18 -4.09 14.56 -9.50
N ALA A 19 -4.36 15.86 -9.61
CA ALA A 19 -3.68 16.94 -8.87
C ALA A 19 -3.56 16.71 -7.34
N TYR A 20 -4.49 15.98 -6.72
CA TYR A 20 -4.52 15.76 -5.27
C TYR A 20 -3.82 14.48 -4.78
N ARG A 21 -3.37 13.57 -5.65
CA ARG A 21 -2.84 12.25 -5.23
C ARG A 21 -1.51 11.84 -5.86
N ASP A 22 -0.83 12.77 -6.54
CA ASP A 22 0.44 12.52 -7.24
C ASP A 22 0.44 11.24 -8.12
N GLY A 23 -0.70 11.01 -8.78
CA GLY A 23 -0.96 9.86 -9.63
C GLY A 23 -1.65 10.26 -10.93
N LEU A 24 -1.81 9.30 -11.83
CA LEU A 24 -2.47 9.50 -13.12
C LEU A 24 -3.82 8.79 -13.11
N LEU A 25 -4.88 9.51 -13.47
CA LEU A 25 -6.17 8.89 -13.81
C LEU A 25 -6.07 8.33 -15.23
N VAL A 26 -6.32 7.04 -15.35
CA VAL A 26 -6.23 6.30 -16.60
C VAL A 26 -7.62 5.74 -16.90
N SER A 27 -8.21 6.23 -17.98
CA SER A 27 -9.50 5.76 -18.51
C SER A 27 -9.26 4.97 -19.78
N GLY A 28 -10.15 3.99 -20.05
CA GLY A 28 -9.98 3.12 -21.19
C GLY A 28 -10.78 1.84 -21.10
N LYS A 29 -10.47 0.91 -21.99
CA LYS A 29 -11.24 -0.31 -22.19
C LYS A 29 -10.45 -1.55 -21.80
N THR A 30 -11.06 -2.41 -21.00
CA THR A 30 -10.51 -3.73 -20.70
C THR A 30 -10.70 -4.64 -21.92
N LEU A 31 -9.61 -5.06 -22.54
CA LEU A 31 -9.61 -5.95 -23.72
C LEU A 31 -9.69 -7.42 -23.31
N ALA A 32 -9.01 -7.80 -22.23
CA ALA A 32 -9.08 -9.12 -21.61
C ALA A 32 -8.86 -9.03 -20.10
N GLY A 33 -9.38 -10.01 -19.34
CA GLY A 33 -9.23 -10.05 -17.88
C GLY A 33 -10.04 -8.97 -17.16
N LYS A 34 -9.56 -8.53 -15.99
CA LYS A 34 -10.19 -7.47 -15.18
C LYS A 34 -9.13 -6.68 -14.46
N VAL A 35 -9.17 -5.35 -14.58
CA VAL A 35 -8.28 -4.46 -13.82
C VAL A 35 -8.72 -4.43 -12.35
N GLN A 36 -7.76 -4.61 -11.45
CA GLN A 36 -7.94 -4.63 -10.00
C GLN A 36 -6.89 -3.74 -9.33
N PRO A 37 -7.22 -3.14 -8.17
CA PRO A 37 -6.23 -2.45 -7.34
C PRO A 37 -5.03 -3.35 -7.02
N GLY A 38 -3.84 -2.75 -7.02
CA GLY A 38 -2.57 -3.42 -6.77
C GLY A 38 -1.95 -4.13 -7.98
N MET A 39 -2.63 -4.23 -9.11
CA MET A 39 -2.04 -4.79 -10.33
C MET A 39 -0.86 -3.93 -10.82
N VAL A 40 0.19 -4.58 -11.32
CA VAL A 40 1.26 -3.91 -12.05
C VAL A 40 0.98 -4.08 -13.53
N LEU A 41 0.88 -2.95 -14.21
CA LEU A 41 0.65 -2.86 -15.63
C LEU A 41 1.94 -2.42 -16.33
N ARG A 42 2.23 -3.00 -17.48
CA ARG A 42 3.37 -2.62 -18.33
C ARG A 42 2.95 -2.25 -19.73
N ASP A 43 3.69 -1.34 -20.36
CA ASP A 43 3.60 -1.09 -21.79
C ASP A 43 4.56 -1.98 -22.61
N GLU A 44 4.55 -1.81 -23.93
CA GLU A 44 5.46 -2.50 -24.85
C GLU A 44 6.94 -2.14 -24.62
N ALA A 45 7.21 -0.93 -24.10
CA ALA A 45 8.55 -0.46 -23.75
C ALA A 45 9.04 -1.00 -22.39
N ARG A 46 8.27 -1.88 -21.73
CA ARG A 46 8.53 -2.45 -20.40
C ARG A 46 8.53 -1.44 -19.25
N ALA A 47 8.04 -0.22 -19.47
CA ALA A 47 7.77 0.71 -18.39
C ALA A 47 6.59 0.18 -17.56
N GLN A 48 6.65 0.34 -16.24
CA GLN A 48 5.70 -0.25 -15.30
C GLN A 48 5.00 0.84 -14.48
N THR A 49 3.74 0.60 -14.17
CA THR A 49 2.98 1.41 -13.20
C THR A 49 2.03 0.52 -12.42
N ARG A 50 1.70 0.94 -11.20
CA ARG A 50 0.82 0.20 -10.30
C ARG A 50 -0.54 0.85 -10.27
N VAL A 51 -1.59 0.03 -10.35
CA VAL A 51 -2.97 0.43 -10.11
C VAL A 51 -3.14 0.67 -8.60
N ILE A 52 -3.46 1.90 -8.21
CA ILE A 52 -3.68 2.28 -6.82
C ILE A 52 -5.11 1.91 -6.39
N GLN A 53 -6.09 2.31 -7.19
CA GLN A 53 -7.52 2.11 -6.91
C GLN A 53 -8.33 2.23 -8.21
N LEU A 54 -9.53 1.68 -8.22
CA LEU A 54 -10.51 1.93 -9.29
C LEU A 54 -11.28 3.22 -8.96
N GLU A 55 -11.52 4.05 -9.96
CA GLU A 55 -12.18 5.36 -9.82
C GLU A 55 -13.38 5.42 -10.79
N PHE A 56 -14.45 6.13 -10.41
CA PHE A 56 -15.62 6.36 -11.27
C PHE A 56 -16.22 5.10 -11.93
N LEU A 57 -16.60 4.09 -11.13
CA LEU A 57 -17.33 2.94 -11.62
C LEU A 57 -18.83 3.25 -11.69
N SER A 58 -19.31 3.95 -12.73
CA SER A 58 -20.75 3.96 -12.95
C SER A 58 -21.20 2.55 -13.37
N PRO A 59 -22.37 2.05 -12.95
CA PRO A 59 -22.87 0.74 -13.38
C PRO A 59 -23.05 0.61 -14.90
N ARG A 60 -22.98 1.70 -15.68
CA ARG A 60 -22.99 1.67 -17.15
C ARG A 60 -21.60 1.41 -17.73
N ASP A 61 -20.57 2.04 -17.18
CA ASP A 61 -19.19 1.93 -17.67
C ASP A 61 -18.65 0.51 -17.47
N VAL A 62 -18.97 -0.10 -16.31
CA VAL A 62 -18.69 -1.51 -16.01
C VAL A 62 -19.32 -2.47 -17.03
N ARG A 63 -20.49 -2.14 -17.58
CA ARG A 63 -21.19 -2.98 -18.58
C ARG A 63 -20.58 -2.89 -19.98
N LEU A 64 -19.87 -1.80 -20.29
CA LEU A 64 -19.20 -1.59 -21.59
C LEU A 64 -17.71 -1.98 -21.58
N GLY A 65 -17.20 -2.39 -20.41
CA GLY A 65 -15.78 -2.69 -20.21
C GLY A 65 -14.91 -1.44 -20.10
N GLU A 66 -15.53 -0.27 -19.94
CA GLU A 66 -14.84 1.01 -19.73
C GLU A 66 -14.58 1.16 -18.23
N VAL A 67 -13.31 1.37 -17.88
CA VAL A 67 -12.87 1.47 -16.49
C VAL A 67 -11.95 2.68 -16.38
N THR A 68 -12.16 3.47 -15.34
CA THR A 68 -11.20 4.48 -14.90
C THR A 68 -10.51 3.99 -13.65
N PHE A 69 -9.20 4.15 -13.57
CA PHE A 69 -8.43 3.80 -12.39
C PHE A 69 -7.27 4.76 -12.18
N LEU A 70 -6.87 4.90 -10.91
CA LEU A 70 -5.71 5.69 -10.53
C LEU A 70 -4.47 4.80 -10.60
N VAL A 71 -3.42 5.28 -11.25
CA VAL A 71 -2.09 4.65 -11.24
C VAL A 71 -1.03 5.55 -10.62
N GLU A 72 0.07 4.96 -10.16
CA GLU A 72 1.25 5.69 -9.72
C GLU A 72 1.91 6.44 -10.88
N ARG A 73 2.43 7.65 -10.60
CA ARG A 73 3.25 8.38 -11.56
C ARG A 73 4.64 7.76 -11.64
N THR A 74 5.00 7.23 -12.80
CA THR A 74 6.35 6.74 -13.10
C THR A 74 6.98 7.51 -14.26
N THR A 75 8.31 7.57 -14.31
CA THR A 75 9.06 8.27 -15.37
C THR A 75 10.04 7.28 -16.03
N PRO A 76 9.84 6.88 -17.30
CA PRO A 76 8.73 7.24 -18.19
C PRO A 76 7.41 6.57 -17.79
N SER A 77 6.28 7.28 -17.96
CA SER A 77 4.95 6.71 -17.70
C SER A 77 4.54 5.76 -18.83
N PRO A 78 4.10 4.52 -18.50
CA PRO A 78 3.51 3.59 -19.47
C PRO A 78 2.05 3.92 -19.81
N ALA A 79 1.37 4.70 -18.96
CA ALA A 79 -0.01 5.12 -19.20
C ALA A 79 -0.03 6.30 -20.18
N ARG A 80 -0.20 6.00 -21.47
CA ARG A 80 -0.33 6.97 -22.55
C ARG A 80 -1.56 6.63 -23.40
N PRO A 81 -2.26 7.63 -23.96
CA PRO A 81 -3.34 7.36 -24.92
C PRO A 81 -2.87 6.43 -26.03
N ASP A 82 -3.75 5.52 -26.44
CA ASP A 82 -3.56 4.50 -27.48
C ASP A 82 -2.57 3.37 -27.14
N PHE A 83 -2.02 3.33 -25.92
CA PHE A 83 -1.15 2.25 -25.48
C PHE A 83 -1.96 1.11 -24.84
N VAL A 84 -1.53 -0.13 -25.10
CA VAL A 84 -2.05 -1.31 -24.43
C VAL A 84 -1.18 -1.62 -23.22
N LEU A 85 -1.80 -1.53 -22.05
CA LEU A 85 -1.24 -1.96 -20.78
C LEU A 85 -1.55 -3.44 -20.56
N THR A 86 -0.51 -4.24 -20.38
CA THR A 86 -0.64 -5.66 -20.04
C THR A 86 -0.33 -5.89 -18.58
N GLU A 87 -1.10 -6.76 -17.93
CA GLU A 87 -0.76 -7.25 -16.61
C GLU A 87 0.61 -7.89 -16.67
N VAL A 88 1.46 -7.50 -15.74
CA VAL A 88 2.62 -8.30 -15.40
C VAL A 88 2.09 -9.41 -14.50
N PRO A 89 1.93 -10.66 -14.99
CA PRO A 89 1.48 -11.74 -14.14
C PRO A 89 2.44 -11.81 -12.95
N ALA A 90 1.91 -12.02 -11.74
CA ALA A 90 2.71 -12.18 -10.53
C ALA A 90 3.79 -13.28 -10.68
N ASN A 91 3.62 -14.13 -11.71
CA ASN A 91 4.46 -15.23 -12.14
C ASN A 91 5.77 -14.78 -12.84
N ALA A 92 5.88 -13.52 -13.28
CA ALA A 92 7.06 -13.02 -13.99
C ALA A 92 8.18 -12.50 -13.06
N LEU A 93 7.90 -12.37 -11.76
CA LEU A 93 8.88 -12.06 -10.73
C LEU A 93 8.67 -13.03 -9.58
N ASP A 94 9.53 -14.04 -9.47
CA ASP A 94 9.53 -14.86 -8.28
C ASP A 94 9.98 -13.97 -7.10
N LEU A 95 8.99 -13.42 -6.39
CA LEU A 95 9.17 -12.59 -5.19
C LEU A 95 10.07 -13.29 -4.19
N ARG A 96 10.01 -14.64 -4.12
CA ARG A 96 10.90 -15.44 -3.29
C ARG A 96 12.33 -15.39 -3.79
N THR A 97 12.56 -15.53 -5.09
CA THR A 97 13.90 -15.34 -5.68
C THR A 97 14.46 -13.95 -5.42
N TRP A 98 13.63 -12.89 -5.50
CA TRP A 98 14.08 -11.52 -5.28
C TRP A 98 14.27 -11.19 -3.79
N GLY A 99 13.37 -11.66 -2.94
CA GLY A 99 13.46 -11.53 -1.48
C GLY A 99 14.62 -12.32 -0.88
N LEU A 100 15.09 -13.38 -1.56
CA LEU A 100 16.27 -14.15 -1.17
C LEU A 100 17.53 -13.74 -1.95
N SER A 101 17.48 -12.68 -2.75
CA SER A 101 18.62 -12.24 -3.55
C SER A 101 19.72 -11.65 -2.68
N ALA A 102 20.99 -11.77 -3.08
CA ALA A 102 22.10 -11.07 -2.44
C ALA A 102 22.01 -9.54 -2.59
N ASP A 103 21.32 -9.05 -3.62
CA ASP A 103 21.14 -7.63 -3.90
C ASP A 103 20.07 -7.01 -2.99
N PRO A 104 20.43 -6.07 -2.08
CA PRO A 104 19.50 -5.44 -1.17
C PRO A 104 18.39 -4.67 -1.90
N LYS A 105 18.63 -4.17 -3.12
CA LYS A 105 17.60 -3.45 -3.89
C LYS A 105 16.46 -4.39 -4.33
N LYS A 106 16.79 -5.62 -4.70
CA LYS A 106 15.79 -6.64 -5.07
C LYS A 106 14.98 -7.09 -3.85
N ARG A 107 15.66 -7.27 -2.71
CA ARG A 107 15.00 -7.58 -1.44
C ARG A 107 14.09 -6.45 -0.97
N LEU A 108 14.53 -5.20 -1.12
CA LEU A 108 13.74 -4.01 -0.79
C LEU A 108 12.49 -3.91 -1.65
N TRP A 109 12.62 -4.17 -2.96
CA TRP A 109 11.46 -4.23 -3.85
C TRP A 109 10.47 -5.33 -3.41
N ALA A 110 10.97 -6.52 -3.12
CA ALA A 110 10.14 -7.61 -2.60
C ALA A 110 9.46 -7.22 -1.27
N ALA A 111 10.16 -6.56 -0.34
CA ALA A 111 9.59 -6.11 0.93
C ALA A 111 8.45 -5.08 0.74
N SER A 112 8.61 -4.16 -0.21
CA SER A 112 7.62 -3.11 -0.51
C SER A 112 6.37 -3.62 -1.26
N ASN A 113 6.41 -4.84 -1.79
CA ASN A 113 5.33 -5.35 -2.63
C ASN A 113 4.17 -5.91 -1.78
N TRP A 114 2.95 -5.43 -2.02
CA TRP A 114 1.75 -5.83 -1.27
C TRP A 114 1.35 -7.30 -1.47
N ARG A 115 1.81 -7.93 -2.57
CA ARG A 115 1.61 -9.37 -2.86
C ARG A 115 2.66 -10.25 -2.21
N THR A 116 3.63 -9.70 -1.49
CA THR A 116 4.67 -10.49 -0.86
C THR A 116 4.07 -11.38 0.22
N PRO A 117 4.28 -12.71 0.12
CA PRO A 117 3.75 -13.64 1.11
C PRO A 117 4.23 -13.31 2.52
N ALA A 118 3.37 -13.52 3.51
CA ALA A 118 3.63 -13.22 4.90
C ALA A 118 4.89 -13.93 5.42
N GLU A 119 5.14 -15.17 4.98
CA GLU A 119 6.34 -15.94 5.34
C GLU A 119 7.63 -15.31 4.82
N LEU A 120 7.59 -14.71 3.63
CA LEU A 120 8.74 -14.01 3.07
C LEU A 120 8.93 -12.65 3.74
N LEU A 121 7.86 -11.92 4.01
CA LEU A 121 7.92 -10.68 4.79
C LEU A 121 8.49 -10.92 6.19
N ALA A 122 8.17 -12.05 6.82
CA ALA A 122 8.74 -12.43 8.11
C ALA A 122 10.26 -12.59 8.08
N GLN A 123 10.81 -13.09 6.96
CA GLN A 123 12.26 -13.18 6.76
C GLN A 123 12.87 -11.81 6.46
N LEU A 124 12.22 -11.02 5.60
CA LEU A 124 12.69 -9.68 5.23
C LEU A 124 12.62 -8.68 6.39
N ALA A 125 11.73 -8.88 7.37
CA ALA A 125 11.67 -8.11 8.60
C ALA A 125 12.91 -8.31 9.49
N GLU A 126 13.67 -9.38 9.27
CA GLU A 126 14.93 -9.69 9.95
C GLU A 126 16.16 -9.47 9.06
N ASP A 127 16.00 -8.85 7.89
CA ASP A 127 17.08 -8.65 6.92
C ASP A 127 18.27 -7.88 7.50
N ALA A 128 19.49 -8.14 7.02
CA ALA A 128 20.65 -7.38 7.45
C ALA A 128 20.57 -5.89 7.03
N ASP A 129 19.86 -5.59 5.93
CA ASP A 129 19.66 -4.24 5.44
C ASP A 129 18.46 -3.57 6.13
N ARG A 130 18.71 -2.44 6.80
CA ARG A 130 17.68 -1.69 7.55
C ARG A 130 16.56 -1.15 6.66
N GLY A 131 16.86 -0.80 5.40
CA GLY A 131 15.85 -0.36 4.46
C GLY A 131 14.89 -1.50 4.10
N VAL A 132 15.42 -2.70 3.90
CA VAL A 132 14.61 -3.89 3.66
C VAL A 132 13.71 -4.20 4.86
N GLN A 133 14.27 -4.19 6.08
CA GLN A 133 13.50 -4.38 7.31
C GLN A 133 12.38 -3.34 7.44
N ALA A 134 12.68 -2.07 7.20
CA ALA A 134 11.73 -0.97 7.27
C ALA A 134 10.53 -1.17 6.34
N TRP A 135 10.79 -1.47 5.08
CA TRP A 135 9.74 -1.70 4.09
C TRP A 135 8.94 -2.96 4.38
N ALA A 136 9.58 -4.02 4.87
CA ALA A 136 8.88 -5.23 5.29
C ALA A 136 7.95 -4.92 6.46
N LEU A 137 8.43 -4.26 7.51
CA LEU A 137 7.62 -3.93 8.70
C LEU A 137 6.48 -2.94 8.41
N ARG A 138 6.58 -2.12 7.36
CA ARG A 138 5.49 -1.24 6.93
C ARG A 138 4.45 -1.94 6.06
N ASN A 139 4.74 -3.13 5.54
CA ASN A 139 3.84 -3.88 4.67
C ASN A 139 2.64 -4.44 5.45
N PRO A 140 1.38 -4.19 5.03
CA PRO A 140 0.19 -4.70 5.72
C PRO A 140 0.13 -6.23 5.83
N SER A 141 0.79 -6.96 4.94
CA SER A 141 0.81 -8.44 4.95
C SER A 141 1.85 -9.01 5.94
N THR A 142 2.56 -8.16 6.69
CA THR A 142 3.56 -8.61 7.67
C THR A 142 2.91 -9.25 8.89
N PRO A 143 3.39 -10.43 9.32
CA PRO A 143 2.85 -11.12 10.49
C PRO A 143 2.91 -10.26 11.77
N PRO A 144 1.82 -10.20 12.56
CA PRO A 144 1.79 -9.42 13.80
C PRO A 144 2.92 -9.74 14.78
N GLU A 145 3.36 -11.00 14.85
CA GLU A 145 4.43 -11.44 15.75
C GLU A 145 5.75 -10.70 15.45
N LYS A 146 6.03 -10.41 14.17
CA LYS A 146 7.21 -9.65 13.76
C LYS A 146 7.10 -8.17 14.10
N LEU A 147 5.89 -7.62 14.00
CA LEU A 147 5.61 -6.24 14.41
C LEU A 147 5.80 -6.05 15.92
N VAL A 148 5.32 -6.99 16.73
CA VAL A 148 5.54 -7.02 18.19
C VAL A 148 7.03 -7.05 18.51
N GLN A 149 7.79 -7.94 17.86
CA GLN A 149 9.24 -8.07 18.08
C GLN A 149 9.99 -6.78 17.70
N ALA A 150 9.62 -6.14 16.59
CA ALA A 150 10.29 -4.93 16.10
C ALA A 150 9.89 -3.65 16.87
N ALA A 151 8.77 -3.64 17.59
CA ALA A 151 8.27 -2.47 18.32
C ALA A 151 9.26 -1.95 19.38
N GLY A 152 10.09 -2.83 19.95
CA GLY A 152 11.13 -2.44 20.91
C GLY A 152 12.37 -1.80 20.28
N ASN A 153 12.55 -1.91 18.97
CA ASN A 153 13.70 -1.34 18.28
C ASN A 153 13.46 0.12 17.92
N ARG A 154 14.25 1.02 18.52
CA ARG A 154 14.13 2.48 18.33
C ARG A 154 14.14 2.94 16.88
N ASN A 155 14.81 2.19 16.00
CA ASN A 155 14.96 2.54 14.59
C ASN A 155 13.86 1.95 13.67
N LEU A 156 12.99 1.08 14.20
CA LEU A 156 11.98 0.36 13.40
C LEU A 156 10.54 0.58 13.91
N ARG A 157 10.40 1.03 15.16
CA ARG A 157 9.10 1.28 15.81
C ARG A 157 8.20 2.28 15.08
N ASP A 158 8.76 3.19 14.29
CA ASP A 158 7.97 4.13 13.48
C ASP A 158 7.27 3.43 12.30
N HIS A 159 7.92 2.43 11.71
CA HIS A 159 7.35 1.59 10.66
C HIS A 159 6.28 0.66 11.22
N VAL A 160 6.52 0.11 12.41
CA VAL A 160 5.51 -0.67 13.16
C VAL A 160 4.29 0.20 13.48
N ALA A 161 4.50 1.41 14.02
CA ALA A 161 3.39 2.33 14.33
C ALA A 161 2.53 2.66 13.09
N GLY A 162 3.15 2.76 11.91
CA GLY A 162 2.46 3.06 10.66
C GLY A 162 1.79 1.85 9.98
N ASN A 163 1.98 0.62 10.47
CA ASN A 163 1.40 -0.57 9.87
C ASN A 163 -0.01 -0.86 10.43
N ARG A 164 -1.01 -0.97 9.54
CA ARG A 164 -2.41 -1.24 9.91
C ARG A 164 -2.62 -2.64 10.52
N SER A 165 -1.70 -3.57 10.32
CA SER A 165 -1.75 -4.90 10.92
C SER A 165 -1.09 -4.95 12.31
N THR A 166 -0.56 -3.83 12.80
CA THR A 166 0.02 -3.77 14.14
C THR A 166 -1.06 -3.97 15.20
N PRO A 167 -0.84 -4.91 16.15
CA PRO A 167 -1.75 -5.14 17.26
C PRO A 167 -2.05 -3.88 18.07
N GLY A 168 -3.30 -3.76 18.53
CA GLY A 168 -3.77 -2.56 19.24
C GLY A 168 -3.06 -2.32 20.58
N ASP A 169 -2.64 -3.37 21.27
CA ASP A 169 -1.84 -3.28 22.50
C ASP A 169 -0.44 -2.70 22.24
N VAL A 170 0.21 -3.11 21.15
CA VAL A 170 1.48 -2.52 20.68
C VAL A 170 1.28 -1.05 20.31
N LEU A 171 0.21 -0.70 19.59
CA LEU A 171 -0.10 0.69 19.25
C LEU A 171 -0.37 1.53 20.52
N ALA A 172 -1.07 0.97 21.51
CA ALA A 172 -1.34 1.64 22.77
C ALA A 172 -0.05 1.88 23.59
N GLN A 173 0.94 0.99 23.48
CA GLN A 173 2.27 1.19 24.05
C GLN A 173 3.01 2.30 23.32
N LEU A 174 3.09 2.22 21.98
CA LEU A 174 3.79 3.20 21.12
C LEU A 174 3.17 4.60 21.16
N ALA A 175 1.90 4.73 21.54
CA ALA A 175 1.25 6.01 21.80
C ALA A 175 1.96 6.83 22.90
N ASN A 176 2.78 6.20 23.75
CA ASN A 176 3.56 6.88 24.79
C ASN A 176 5.06 6.96 24.45
N ASP A 177 5.45 6.68 23.19
CA ASP A 177 6.86 6.74 22.79
C ASP A 177 7.41 8.16 22.88
N ASP A 178 8.66 8.32 23.30
CA ASP A 178 9.33 9.63 23.39
C ASP A 178 9.40 10.36 22.04
N THR A 179 9.40 9.61 20.94
CA THR A 179 9.55 10.12 19.58
C THR A 179 8.21 10.62 19.04
N VAL A 180 8.13 11.92 18.76
CA VAL A 180 6.94 12.57 18.17
C VAL A 180 6.45 11.84 16.91
N MET A 181 7.35 11.46 16.00
CA MET A 181 6.98 10.79 14.75
C MET A 181 6.34 9.41 14.97
N VAL A 182 6.77 8.68 16.01
CA VAL A 182 6.16 7.38 16.34
C VAL A 182 4.73 7.61 16.83
N ARG A 183 4.54 8.54 17.77
CA ARG A 183 3.20 8.90 18.26
C ARG A 183 2.29 9.43 17.14
N ALA A 184 2.84 10.21 16.21
CA ALA A 184 2.12 10.73 15.05
C ALA A 184 1.69 9.60 14.08
N HIS A 185 2.52 8.57 13.87
CA HIS A 185 2.12 7.40 13.09
C HIS A 185 1.06 6.55 13.81
N VAL A 186 1.13 6.42 15.14
CA VAL A 186 0.07 5.77 15.92
C VAL A 186 -1.25 6.55 15.79
N ALA A 187 -1.19 7.87 15.83
CA ALA A 187 -2.37 8.72 15.65
C ALA A 187 -3.02 8.57 14.25
N ASP A 188 -2.23 8.40 13.19
CA ASP A 188 -2.71 8.16 11.82
C ASP A 188 -3.21 6.72 11.59
N ASN A 189 -2.92 5.78 12.48
CA ASN A 189 -3.20 4.37 12.27
C ASN A 189 -4.67 4.02 12.61
N GLN A 190 -5.38 3.48 11.62
CA GLN A 190 -6.79 3.09 11.75
C GLN A 190 -7.02 1.88 12.67
N SER A 191 -5.97 1.14 13.03
CA SER A 191 -6.04 0.04 14.00
C SER A 191 -5.75 0.50 15.43
N THR A 192 -5.40 1.77 15.64
CA THR A 192 -5.12 2.30 16.99
C THR A 192 -6.39 2.26 17.85
N PRO A 193 -6.33 1.73 19.08
CA PRO A 193 -7.47 1.71 19.99
C PRO A 193 -7.98 3.13 20.29
N ALA A 194 -9.31 3.29 20.41
CA ALA A 194 -9.93 4.59 20.67
C ALA A 194 -9.37 5.28 21.92
N GLN A 195 -9.16 4.53 23.01
CA GLN A 195 -8.59 5.07 24.25
C GLN A 195 -7.15 5.63 24.06
N ALA A 196 -6.36 5.01 23.19
CA ALA A 196 -5.03 5.52 22.86
C ALA A 196 -5.11 6.79 22.01
N LEU A 197 -6.05 6.85 21.05
CA LEU A 197 -6.31 8.07 20.27
C LEU A 197 -6.80 9.22 21.15
N GLU A 198 -7.73 8.98 22.08
CA GLU A 198 -8.22 9.98 23.03
C GLU A 198 -7.09 10.60 23.86
N ARG A 199 -6.10 9.79 24.25
CA ARG A 199 -4.88 10.28 24.91
C ARG A 199 -4.04 11.13 23.95
N LEU A 200 -3.84 10.66 22.72
CA LEU A 200 -3.03 11.37 21.72
C LEU A 200 -3.65 12.70 21.28
N VAL A 201 -4.97 12.88 21.37
CA VAL A 201 -5.62 14.19 21.19
C VAL A 201 -5.14 15.22 22.21
N GLN A 202 -4.73 14.78 23.39
CA GLN A 202 -4.16 15.64 24.44
C GLN A 202 -2.62 15.70 24.38
N ASP A 203 -1.99 15.17 23.33
CA ASP A 203 -0.53 15.23 23.18
C ASP A 203 -0.06 16.68 23.10
N PRO A 204 1.03 17.06 23.79
CA PRO A 204 1.56 18.42 23.73
C PRO A 204 2.08 18.80 22.33
N ASN A 205 2.35 17.83 21.46
CA ASN A 205 2.77 18.09 20.10
C ASN A 205 1.55 18.26 19.17
N PRO A 206 1.37 19.44 18.53
CA PRO A 206 0.23 19.70 17.66
C PRO A 206 0.03 18.69 16.53
N LEU A 207 1.14 18.20 15.93
CA LEU A 207 1.08 17.22 14.85
C LEU A 207 0.40 15.93 15.32
N VAL A 208 0.68 15.49 16.54
CA VAL A 208 0.13 14.26 17.10
C VAL A 208 -1.34 14.44 17.45
N SER A 209 -1.68 15.54 18.13
CA SER A 209 -3.06 15.82 18.53
C SER A 209 -4.00 16.02 17.34
N GLU A 210 -3.55 16.73 16.30
CA GLU A 210 -4.34 16.97 15.09
C GLU A 210 -4.61 15.68 14.31
N ARG A 211 -3.60 14.83 14.17
CA ARG A 211 -3.73 13.51 13.52
C ARG A 211 -4.68 12.61 14.28
N ALA A 212 -4.58 12.57 15.61
CA ALA A 212 -5.43 11.74 16.44
C ALA A 212 -6.89 12.19 16.37
N LEU A 213 -7.12 13.51 16.38
CA LEU A 213 -8.45 14.10 16.22
C LEU A 213 -9.04 13.76 14.84
N THR A 214 -8.24 13.91 13.78
CA THR A 214 -8.64 13.58 12.40
C THR A 214 -9.06 12.13 12.28
N THR A 215 -8.27 11.19 12.82
CA THR A 215 -8.60 9.76 12.81
C THR A 215 -9.88 9.46 13.59
N LEU A 216 -10.10 10.08 14.75
CA LEU A 216 -11.34 9.90 15.52
C LEU A 216 -12.57 10.45 14.78
N ASP A 217 -12.44 11.61 14.14
CA ASP A 217 -13.55 12.21 13.41
C ASP A 217 -13.91 11.41 12.16
N GLN A 218 -12.92 10.83 11.46
CA GLN A 218 -13.15 9.88 10.36
C GLN A 218 -13.96 8.67 10.84
N ARG A 219 -13.55 8.01 11.92
CA ARG A 219 -14.29 6.85 12.45
C ARG A 219 -15.70 7.19 12.91
N ARG A 220 -15.91 8.40 13.44
CA ARG A 220 -17.24 8.89 13.83
C ARG A 220 -18.15 9.16 12.64
N GLN A 221 -17.61 9.54 11.49
CA GLN A 221 -18.40 9.70 10.27
C GLN A 221 -18.76 8.35 9.66
N GLU A 222 -17.81 7.41 9.59
CA GLU A 222 -18.06 6.05 9.10
C GLU A 222 -19.19 5.36 9.87
N LEU A 223 -19.23 5.48 11.20
CA LEU A 223 -20.30 4.92 12.04
C LEU A 223 -21.68 5.59 11.87
N LYS A 224 -21.76 6.78 11.26
CA LYS A 224 -23.03 7.47 10.98
C LYS A 224 -23.59 7.13 9.59
N ASP A 225 -22.71 6.68 8.69
CA ASP A 225 -23.04 6.37 7.31
C ASP A 225 -23.41 4.87 7.10
N GLU A 226 -23.24 4.04 8.14
CA GLU A 226 -23.71 2.64 8.24
C GLU A 226 -25.11 2.50 8.84
#